data_AF-A0A2Z7BIM2-F1
#
_entry.id   AF-A0A2Z7BIM2-F1
#
_cell.length_a   1.000
_cell.length_b   1.000
_cell.length_c   1.000
_cell.angle_alpha   90.00
_cell.angle_beta   90.00
_cell.angle_gamma   90.00
#
_symmetry.space_group_name_H-M   'P 1'
#
loop_
_entity.id
_entity.type
_entity.pdbx_description
1 polymer ?
#
loop_
_entity_poly.entity_id
_entity_poly.type
_entity_poly.pdbx_seq_one_letter_code
_entity_poly.pdbx_strand_id
1 'polypeptide(L)'
;IEGGKSCRVSRTRVNAIPDWPLMAVMVEHMEGQRDLITHKTIWHLSDQAIKNVYMFYIMFTCWGCCFFGAAKDPYYDSEAYRKDGGDGTGHWVYEKQEDNEESARAELWREELIEEIEQKVGGMRELEEAGKKEEELVK
;
A
#
# COMPACT_ATOMS: atom_id res chain seq x y z
N ILE A 1 56.30 -30.41 2.57
CA ILE A 1 55.64 -30.62 1.26
C ILE A 1 54.57 -29.55 1.17
N GLU A 2 54.93 -28.41 0.59
CA GLU A 2 54.14 -27.17 0.62
C GLU A 2 53.02 -27.22 -0.42
N GLY A 3 51.81 -26.90 0.05
CA GLY A 3 50.65 -26.68 -0.79
C GLY A 3 50.61 -25.25 -1.32
N GLY A 4 50.25 -25.11 -2.59
CA GLY A 4 49.96 -23.82 -3.21
C GLY A 4 49.36 -24.02 -4.60
N LYS A 5 48.04 -24.20 -4.67
CA LYS A 5 47.29 -24.22 -5.94
C LYS A 5 47.36 -22.82 -6.56
N SER A 6 48.28 -22.63 -7.49
CA SER A 6 48.37 -21.42 -8.31
C SER A 6 47.21 -21.39 -9.30
N CYS A 7 46.16 -20.64 -8.96
CA CYS A 7 45.06 -20.33 -9.87
C CYS A 7 45.56 -19.29 -10.89
N ARG A 8 45.92 -19.73 -12.10
CA ARG A 8 46.28 -18.82 -13.21
C ARG A 8 45.03 -18.12 -13.72
N VAL A 9 44.69 -16.97 -13.14
CA VAL A 9 43.74 -16.03 -13.73
C VAL A 9 44.46 -15.31 -14.86
N SER A 10 44.23 -15.74 -16.11
CA SER A 10 44.64 -15.00 -17.29
C SER A 10 43.74 -13.77 -17.43
N ARG A 11 44.19 -12.63 -16.90
CA ARG A 11 43.52 -11.34 -17.11
C ARG A 11 43.94 -10.76 -18.46
N THR A 12 43.32 -11.22 -19.55
CA THR A 12 43.54 -10.66 -20.88
C THR A 12 42.81 -9.31 -20.96
N ARG A 13 43.55 -8.20 -20.87
CA ARG A 13 43.00 -6.87 -21.14
C ARG A 13 42.86 -6.71 -22.66
N VAL A 14 41.62 -6.69 -23.14
CA VAL A 14 41.28 -6.33 -24.52
C VAL A 14 40.84 -4.88 -24.53
N ASN A 15 41.55 -4.04 -25.27
CA ASN A 15 41.14 -2.66 -25.49
C ASN A 15 39.94 -2.67 -26.45
N ALA A 16 38.77 -2.30 -25.94
CA ALA A 16 37.58 -2.14 -26.79
C ALA A 16 37.80 -0.94 -27.72
N ILE A 17 37.65 -1.19 -29.03
CA ILE A 17 37.59 -0.12 -30.03
C ILE A 17 36.25 0.60 -29.82
N PRO A 18 36.22 1.93 -29.73
CA PRO A 18 35.07 2.68 -29.19
C PRO A 18 33.75 2.51 -29.97
N ASP A 19 33.80 2.12 -31.25
CA ASP A 19 32.62 2.11 -32.13
C ASP A 19 32.07 0.70 -32.46
N TRP A 20 32.65 -0.37 -31.93
CA TRP A 20 32.16 -1.74 -32.21
C TRP A 20 31.75 -2.46 -30.91
N PRO A 21 30.52 -3.02 -30.83
CA PRO A 21 30.13 -3.84 -29.70
C PRO A 21 31.09 -5.02 -29.55
N LEU A 22 31.76 -5.08 -28.40
CA LEU A 22 32.69 -6.16 -28.10
C LEU A 22 31.89 -7.44 -27.88
N MET A 23 32.02 -8.37 -28.82
CA MET A 23 31.40 -9.67 -28.79
C MET A 23 32.37 -10.66 -28.16
N ALA A 24 32.11 -11.05 -26.90
CA ALA A 24 32.93 -12.03 -26.20
C ALA A 24 32.24 -13.40 -26.27
N VAL A 25 32.90 -14.35 -26.94
CA VAL A 25 32.47 -15.76 -26.96
C VAL A 25 33.24 -16.47 -25.86
N MET A 26 32.57 -16.82 -24.77
CA MET A 26 33.16 -17.69 -23.75
C MET A 26 32.81 -19.13 -24.09
N VAL A 27 33.86 -19.95 -24.26
CA VAL A 27 33.75 -21.40 -24.43
C VAL A 27 34.22 -22.02 -23.12
N GLU A 28 33.28 -22.51 -22.32
CA GLU A 28 33.59 -23.29 -21.12
C GLU A 28 33.61 -24.77 -21.49
N HIS A 29 34.79 -25.40 -21.38
CA HIS A 29 34.97 -26.83 -21.52
C HIS A 29 34.78 -27.48 -20.15
N MET A 30 33.74 -28.29 -19.97
CA MET A 30 33.61 -29.18 -18.81
C MET A 30 33.79 -30.63 -19.29
N GLU A 31 34.75 -31.35 -18.71
CA GLU A 31 35.04 -32.75 -19.07
C GLU A 31 33.79 -33.62 -18.89
N GLY A 32 33.21 -34.08 -20.01
CA GLY A 32 32.08 -35.01 -20.05
C GLY A 32 30.75 -34.45 -20.58
N GLN A 33 30.63 -33.16 -20.89
CA GLN A 33 29.41 -32.57 -21.46
C GLN A 33 29.72 -31.69 -22.69
N ARG A 34 28.78 -31.60 -23.65
CA ARG A 34 28.93 -30.77 -24.86
C ARG A 34 29.22 -29.30 -24.49
N ASP A 35 30.19 -28.70 -25.16
CA ASP A 35 30.63 -27.32 -24.98
C ASP A 35 29.44 -26.34 -24.94
N LEU A 36 29.36 -25.55 -23.85
CA LEU A 36 28.34 -24.52 -23.71
C LEU A 36 28.91 -23.19 -24.23
N ILE A 37 28.51 -22.81 -25.44
CA ILE A 37 28.94 -21.55 -26.06
C ILE A 37 28.02 -20.43 -25.58
N THR A 38 28.50 -19.60 -24.65
CA THR A 38 27.74 -18.44 -24.16
C THR A 38 28.20 -17.19 -24.90
N HIS A 39 27.29 -16.62 -25.69
CA HIS A 39 27.52 -15.40 -26.45
C HIS A 39 27.08 -14.18 -25.65
N LYS A 40 28.00 -13.35 -25.18
CA LYS A 40 27.67 -12.09 -24.48
C LYS A 40 28.13 -10.91 -25.33
N THR A 41 27.18 -10.11 -25.79
CA THR A 41 27.45 -8.84 -26.48
C THR A 41 27.31 -7.70 -25.49
N ILE A 42 28.40 -6.97 -25.23
CA ILE A 42 28.39 -5.81 -24.33
C ILE A 42 28.21 -4.56 -25.20
N TRP A 43 27.06 -3.90 -25.05
CA TRP A 43 26.80 -2.61 -25.68
C TRP A 43 27.44 -1.50 -24.83
N HIS A 44 28.54 -0.94 -25.31
CA HIS A 44 29.17 0.21 -24.70
C HIS A 44 28.46 1.49 -25.19
N LEU A 45 27.46 1.96 -24.44
CA LEU A 45 26.93 3.31 -24.64
C LEU A 45 27.92 4.31 -24.02
N SER A 46 28.16 5.42 -24.71
CA SER A 46 28.92 6.52 -24.12
C SER A 46 28.17 7.12 -22.92
N ASP A 47 28.90 7.59 -21.92
CA ASP A 47 28.33 8.24 -20.72
C ASP A 47 27.41 9.41 -21.06
N GLN A 48 27.63 10.06 -22.20
CA GLN A 48 26.78 11.15 -22.68
C GLN A 48 25.47 10.61 -23.29
N ALA A 49 25.53 9.52 -24.06
CA ALA A 49 24.35 8.90 -24.66
C ALA A 49 23.42 8.31 -23.59
N ILE A 50 23.98 7.64 -22.57
CA ILE A 50 23.17 7.03 -21.50
C ILE A 50 22.45 8.10 -20.67
N LYS A 51 23.13 9.22 -20.36
CA LYS A 51 22.53 10.35 -19.66
C LYS A 51 21.37 10.95 -20.44
N ASN A 52 21.52 11.11 -21.75
CA ASN A 52 20.45 11.64 -22.60
C ASN A 52 19.22 10.71 -22.60
N VAL A 53 19.43 9.40 -22.72
CA VAL A 53 18.34 8.40 -22.67
C VAL A 53 17.61 8.46 -21.32
N TYR A 54 18.34 8.47 -20.20
CA TYR A 54 17.72 8.57 -18.87
C TYR A 54 17.03 9.91 -18.65
N MET A 55 17.58 11.01 -19.18
CA MET A 55 16.94 12.32 -19.10
C MET A 55 15.59 12.33 -19.84
N PHE A 56 15.53 11.82 -21.06
CA PHE A 56 14.27 11.70 -21.81
C PHE A 56 13.29 10.74 -21.10
N TYR A 57 13.80 9.63 -20.57
CA TYR A 57 12.99 8.67 -19.83
C TYR A 57 12.35 9.31 -18.60
N ILE A 58 13.11 10.05 -17.79
CA ILE A 58 12.60 10.72 -16.59
C ILE A 58 11.58 11.79 -16.96
N MET A 59 11.86 12.62 -17.97
CA MET A 59 10.92 13.65 -18.43
C MET A 59 9.60 13.04 -18.92
N PHE A 60 9.66 11.97 -19.73
CA PHE A 60 8.49 11.26 -20.20
C PHE A 60 7.74 10.57 -19.04
N THR A 61 8.45 9.97 -18.09
CA THR A 61 7.85 9.30 -16.94
C THR A 61 7.16 10.29 -16.02
N CYS A 62 7.79 11.42 -15.68
CA CYS A 62 7.17 12.46 -14.87
C CYS A 62 5.94 13.06 -15.56
N TRP A 63 6.04 13.38 -16.85
CA TRP A 63 4.89 13.83 -17.64
C TRP A 63 3.76 12.79 -17.65
N GLY A 64 4.10 11.51 -17.86
CA GLY A 64 3.16 10.40 -17.84
C GLY A 64 2.46 10.25 -16.50
N CYS A 65 3.18 10.31 -15.38
CA CYS A 65 2.60 10.27 -14.04
C CYS A 65 1.62 11.43 -13.81
N CYS A 66 1.95 12.65 -14.26
CA CYS A 66 1.04 13.79 -14.17
C CYS A 66 -0.20 13.63 -15.07
N PHE A 67 -0.02 13.11 -16.29
CA PHE A 67 -1.11 12.94 -17.26
C PHE A 67 -2.06 11.81 -16.85
N PHE A 68 -1.53 10.62 -16.55
CA PHE A 68 -2.33 9.47 -16.14
C PHE A 68 -2.88 9.63 -14.72
N GLY A 69 -2.18 10.32 -13.82
CA GLY A 69 -2.70 10.63 -12.48
C GLY A 69 -3.84 11.65 -12.48
N ALA A 70 -3.94 12.50 -13.51
CA ALA A 70 -5.06 13.43 -13.67
C ALA A 70 -6.21 12.87 -14.53
N ALA A 71 -6.00 11.73 -15.19
CA ALA A 71 -7.05 11.07 -15.95
C ALA A 71 -8.08 10.48 -14.98
N LYS A 72 -9.37 10.53 -15.35
CA LYS A 72 -10.44 9.93 -14.55
C LYS A 72 -10.23 8.43 -14.43
N ASP A 73 -10.20 7.92 -13.21
CA ASP A 73 -10.08 6.50 -12.95
C ASP A 73 -11.49 5.85 -12.90
N PRO A 74 -11.81 4.90 -13.78
CA PRO A 74 -13.16 4.33 -13.85
C PRO A 74 -13.66 3.67 -12.56
N TYR A 75 -12.75 3.19 -11.71
CA TYR A 75 -13.08 2.46 -10.50
C TYR A 75 -13.12 3.38 -9.27
N TYR A 76 -12.03 4.09 -8.99
CA TYR A 76 -11.89 4.99 -7.85
C TYR A 76 -12.73 6.26 -7.98
N ASP A 77 -13.06 6.71 -9.19
CA ASP A 77 -14.03 7.79 -9.39
C ASP A 77 -15.49 7.32 -9.48
N SER A 78 -15.75 6.01 -9.43
CA SER A 78 -17.12 5.49 -9.50
C SER A 78 -17.95 5.90 -8.28
N GLU A 79 -19.25 6.13 -8.52
CA GLU A 79 -20.17 6.41 -7.41
C GLU A 79 -20.31 5.21 -6.47
N ALA A 80 -20.18 3.98 -6.96
CA ALA A 80 -20.26 2.78 -6.14
C ALA A 80 -19.13 2.77 -5.09
N TYR A 81 -17.88 2.95 -5.53
CA TYR A 81 -16.72 3.00 -4.65
C TYR A 81 -16.82 4.13 -3.61
N ARG A 82 -17.18 5.35 -4.04
CA ARG A 82 -17.33 6.49 -3.11
C ARG A 82 -18.51 6.33 -2.15
N LYS A 83 -19.63 5.74 -2.57
CA LYS A 83 -20.82 5.53 -1.72
C LYS A 83 -20.57 4.49 -0.63
N ASP A 84 -19.83 3.44 -0.96
CA ASP A 84 -19.50 2.41 0.02
C ASP A 84 -18.51 2.96 1.08
N GLY A 85 -17.87 4.10 0.83
CA GLY A 85 -16.91 4.73 1.73
C GLY A 85 -15.46 4.52 1.32
N GLY A 86 -15.22 4.12 0.07
CA GLY A 86 -13.90 3.97 -0.52
C GLY A 86 -13.11 5.28 -0.49
N ASP A 87 -12.03 5.27 0.26
CA ASP A 87 -11.15 6.42 0.52
C ASP A 87 -9.71 6.21 0.00
N GLY A 88 -9.43 5.03 -0.55
CA GLY A 88 -8.13 4.64 -1.07
C GLY A 88 -7.32 3.78 -0.10
N THR A 89 -7.81 3.56 1.11
CA THR A 89 -7.19 2.67 2.09
C THR A 89 -7.60 1.22 1.85
N GLY A 90 -6.92 0.26 2.46
CA GLY A 90 -7.26 -1.17 2.36
C GLY A 90 -8.32 -1.65 3.35
N HIS A 91 -8.69 -0.81 4.33
CA HIS A 91 -9.47 -1.22 5.50
C HIS A 91 -10.80 -0.47 5.68
N TRP A 92 -11.12 0.46 4.77
CA TRP A 92 -12.31 1.33 4.88
C TRP A 92 -13.63 0.58 5.08
N VAL A 93 -13.78 -0.62 4.52
CA VAL A 93 -15.01 -1.42 4.68
C VAL A 93 -15.22 -1.82 6.14
N TYR A 94 -14.15 -2.17 6.86
CA TYR A 94 -14.24 -2.67 8.22
C TYR A 94 -14.36 -1.54 9.23
N GLU A 95 -13.58 -0.46 9.08
CA GLU A 95 -13.67 0.72 9.95
C GLU A 95 -15.07 1.33 9.91
N LYS A 96 -15.66 1.47 8.71
CA LYS A 96 -17.04 1.96 8.58
C LYS A 96 -18.06 1.05 9.26
N GLN A 97 -17.85 -0.26 9.20
CA GLN A 97 -18.73 -1.20 9.85
C GLN A 97 -18.62 -1.08 11.38
N GLU A 98 -17.41 -0.93 11.90
CA GLU A 98 -17.14 -0.74 13.32
C GLU A 98 -17.75 0.58 13.83
N ASP A 99 -17.55 1.70 13.12
CA ASP A 99 -18.13 3.01 13.45
C ASP A 99 -19.67 2.95 13.49
N ASN A 100 -20.27 2.27 12.52
CA ASN A 100 -21.72 2.11 12.44
C ASN A 100 -22.24 1.22 13.59
N GLU A 101 -21.54 0.14 13.90
CA GLU A 101 -21.88 -0.73 15.03
C GLU A 101 -21.71 -0.03 16.38
N GLU A 102 -20.65 0.76 16.56
CA GLU A 102 -20.42 1.56 17.76
C GLU A 102 -21.50 2.63 17.94
N SER A 103 -21.88 3.32 16.86
CA SER A 103 -22.96 4.30 16.86
C SER A 103 -24.30 3.65 17.22
N ALA A 104 -24.62 2.49 16.65
CA ALA A 104 -25.82 1.74 16.98
C ALA A 104 -25.83 1.26 18.45
N ARG A 105 -24.68 0.80 18.98
CA ARG A 105 -24.55 0.46 20.41
C ARG A 105 -24.75 1.69 21.29
N ALA A 106 -24.21 2.85 20.90
CA ALA A 106 -24.36 4.09 21.65
C ALA A 106 -25.80 4.63 21.61
N GLU A 107 -26.53 4.47 20.51
CA GLU A 107 -27.95 4.80 20.41
C GLU A 107 -28.81 3.91 21.30
N LEU A 108 -28.57 2.59 21.27
CA LEU A 108 -29.29 1.65 22.12
C LEU A 108 -29.07 1.95 23.62
N TRP A 109 -27.83 2.25 24.00
CA TRP A 109 -27.50 2.70 25.36
C TRP A 109 -28.21 4.01 25.72
N ARG A 110 -28.34 4.94 24.77
CA ARG A 110 -29.08 6.20 25.00
C ARG A 110 -30.57 5.95 25.23
N GLU A 111 -31.18 5.05 24.48
CA GLU A 111 -32.59 4.68 24.66
C GLU A 111 -32.83 4.04 26.04
N GLU A 112 -31.95 3.11 26.47
CA GLU A 112 -32.01 2.50 27.80
C GLU A 112 -31.88 3.54 28.93
N LEU A 113 -30.94 4.49 28.80
CA LEU A 113 -30.78 5.58 29.77
C LEU A 113 -32.03 6.47 29.85
N ILE A 114 -32.69 6.73 28.73
CA ILE A 114 -33.91 7.53 28.68
C ILE A 114 -35.05 6.81 29.41
N GLU A 115 -35.21 5.51 29.19
CA GLU A 115 -36.23 4.70 29.85
C GLU A 115 -36.02 4.63 31.38
N GLU A 116 -34.77 4.48 31.83
CA GLU A 116 -34.45 4.48 33.27
C GLU A 116 -34.78 5.85 33.92
N ILE A 117 -34.50 6.95 33.22
CA ILE A 117 -34.86 8.30 33.69
C ILE A 117 -36.38 8.44 33.78
N GLU A 118 -37.13 7.97 32.78
CA GLU A 118 -38.59 8.07 32.78
C GLU A 118 -39.22 7.27 33.94
N GLN A 119 -38.72 6.06 34.24
CA GLN A 119 -39.16 5.29 35.42
C GLN A 119 -38.85 6.02 36.73
N LYS A 120 -37.63 6.57 36.89
CA LYS A 120 -37.25 7.29 38.11
C LYS A 120 -38.07 8.57 38.30
N VAL A 121 -38.38 9.29 37.23
CA VAL A 121 -39.24 10.48 37.27
C VAL A 121 -40.68 10.11 37.61
N GLY A 122 -41.21 9.02 37.04
CA GLY A 122 -42.52 8.48 37.38
C GLY A 122 -42.65 8.10 38.85
N GLY A 123 -41.69 7.35 39.38
CA GLY A 123 -41.67 6.94 40.79
C GLY A 123 -41.51 8.12 41.76
N MET A 124 -40.70 9.12 41.42
CA MET A 124 -40.58 10.36 42.20
C MET A 124 -41.91 11.13 42.28
N ARG A 125 -42.67 11.17 41.18
CA ARG A 125 -43.99 11.83 41.14
C ARG A 125 -45.03 11.12 42.01
N GLU A 126 -45.04 9.79 41.99
CA GLU A 126 -45.92 9.00 42.86
C GLU A 126 -45.63 9.22 44.35
N LEU A 127 -44.35 9.33 44.72
CA LEU A 127 -43.94 9.65 46.09
C LEU A 127 -44.32 11.07 46.51
N GLU A 128 -44.22 12.06 45.61
CA GLU A 128 -44.66 13.43 45.88
C GLU A 128 -46.18 13.51 46.09
N GLU A 129 -46.96 12.78 45.29
CA GLU A 129 -48.42 12.70 45.45
C GLU A 129 -48.84 11.99 46.74
N ALA A 130 -48.11 10.94 47.15
CA ALA A 130 -48.33 10.27 48.43
C ALA A 130 -48.01 11.20 49.61
N GLY A 131 -46.90 11.93 49.55
CA GLY A 131 -46.53 12.91 50.57
C GLY A 131 -47.55 14.04 50.72
N LYS A 132 -48.09 14.57 49.60
CA LYS A 132 -49.16 15.58 49.64
C LYS A 132 -50.45 15.04 50.27
N LYS A 133 -50.84 13.80 49.97
CA LYS A 133 -52.03 13.16 50.57
C LYS A 133 -51.86 12.91 52.06
N GLU A 134 -50.67 12.51 52.50
CA GLU A 134 -50.36 12.38 53.93
C GLU A 134 -50.36 13.74 54.65
N GLU A 135 -49.80 14.79 54.05
CA GLU A 135 -49.86 16.15 54.61
C GLU A 135 -51.29 16.70 54.70
N GLU A 136 -52.18 16.32 53.77
CA GLU A 136 -53.60 16.69 53.78
C GLU A 136 -54.39 15.92 54.87
N LEU A 137 -53.99 14.69 55.20
CA LEU A 137 -54.59 13.87 56.26
C LEU A 137 -54.12 14.24 57.68
N VAL A 138 -52.99 14.94 57.79
CA VAL A 138 -52.39 15.36 59.07
C VAL A 138 -52.83 16.78 59.49
N LYS A 139 -53.58 17.50 58.64
CA LYS A 139 -54.21 18.80 58.94
C LYS A 139 -55.62 18.65 59.51
#